data_AF-A0A396IME6-F1
#
_entry.id   AF-A0A396IME6-F1
#
_cell.length_a   1.000
_cell.length_b   1.000
_cell.length_c   1.000
_cell.angle_alpha   90.00
_cell.angle_beta   90.00
_cell.angle_gamma   90.00
#
_symmetry.space_group_name_H-M   'P 1'
#
loop_
_entity.id
_entity.type
_entity.pdbx_description
1 polymer ?
#
loop_
_entity_poly.entity_id
_entity_poly.type
_entity_poly.pdbx_seq_one_letter_code
_entity_poly.pdbx_strand_id
1 'polypeptide(L)'
;MQSLLYCALEILELYRRIYEEYLAVPVIKGTKSVGDTCGGAIFTNAVEAFIPNIGRGIQGAATHCLGQKFAEKFEINFEDKKVEKTMVWQNSWGFSTRTIGVMVMVHGDDKGLVLPPKVASTQVIVIPVPYKNVDCEGINDACKAAVKMLREEKIRAELDSRDNYSLERKYSEWEMKGVPLMVEIGLKGLGNKQVCVVRRDNGAKIDIANADLVEEIKKLLNNVQQNMLDVAKQKRDECIQVIHTWDEFVEALNQRKMILGPWCDEKVVELDVKQWTENEMGAAKILCSPFDQPELPEGTKCFASGKPAKKWSYWGRSY
;
A
#
# COMPACT_ATOMS: atom_id res chain seq x y z
N MET A 1 -18.77 -10.89 -23.23
CA MET A 1 -17.56 -11.41 -22.56
C MET A 1 -16.49 -10.32 -22.41
N GLN A 2 -16.08 -9.65 -23.49
CA GLN A 2 -15.03 -8.61 -23.46
C GLN A 2 -15.38 -7.41 -22.56
N SER A 3 -16.62 -6.93 -22.55
CA SER A 3 -17.09 -5.85 -21.66
C SER A 3 -17.07 -6.21 -20.17
N LEU A 4 -17.27 -7.48 -19.81
CA LEU A 4 -17.26 -7.91 -18.41
C LEU A 4 -15.86 -8.13 -17.86
N LEU A 5 -14.97 -8.68 -18.69
CA LEU A 5 -13.54 -8.74 -18.38
C LEU A 5 -13.00 -7.31 -18.16
N TYR A 6 -13.44 -6.37 -19.00
CA TYR A 6 -13.08 -4.97 -18.90
C TYR A 6 -13.49 -4.35 -17.55
N CYS A 7 -14.75 -4.48 -17.10
CA CYS A 7 -15.18 -3.95 -15.80
C CYS A 7 -14.38 -4.53 -14.62
N ALA A 8 -14.08 -5.83 -14.62
CA ALA A 8 -13.32 -6.46 -13.54
C ALA A 8 -11.87 -5.96 -13.47
N LEU A 9 -11.28 -5.58 -14.61
CA LEU A 9 -9.93 -5.01 -14.69
C LEU A 9 -9.92 -3.52 -14.35
N GLU A 10 -10.95 -2.75 -14.70
CA GLU A 10 -11.11 -1.36 -14.29
C GLU A 10 -11.19 -1.24 -12.76
N ILE A 11 -12.00 -2.07 -12.10
CA ILE A 11 -12.08 -2.07 -10.64
C ILE A 11 -10.74 -2.47 -10.00
N LEU A 12 -10.03 -3.45 -10.59
CA LEU A 12 -8.70 -3.84 -10.11
C LEU A 12 -7.69 -2.69 -10.23
N GLU A 13 -7.78 -1.89 -11.30
CA GLU A 13 -6.98 -0.70 -11.47
C GLU A 13 -7.32 0.35 -10.42
N LEU A 14 -8.60 0.58 -10.11
CA LEU A 14 -8.99 1.46 -9.00
C LEU A 14 -8.42 0.98 -7.66
N TYR A 15 -8.36 -0.33 -7.42
CA TYR A 15 -7.69 -0.85 -6.22
C TYR A 15 -6.20 -0.56 -6.21
N ARG A 16 -5.47 -0.76 -7.33
CA ARG A 16 -4.06 -0.35 -7.43
C ARG A 16 -3.89 1.13 -7.12
N ARG A 17 -4.74 1.99 -7.70
CA ARG A 17 -4.72 3.44 -7.48
C ARG A 17 -4.95 3.82 -6.03
N ILE A 18 -5.90 3.19 -5.35
CA ILE A 18 -6.12 3.44 -3.90
C ILE A 18 -4.85 3.10 -3.11
N TYR A 19 -4.26 1.93 -3.36
CA TYR A 19 -3.03 1.50 -2.68
C TYR A 19 -1.86 2.43 -2.96
N GLU A 20 -1.54 2.71 -4.22
CA GLU A 20 -0.33 3.46 -4.58
C GLU A 20 -0.53 4.97 -4.46
N GLU A 21 -1.63 5.51 -4.97
CA GLU A 21 -1.84 6.96 -5.03
C GLU A 21 -2.28 7.55 -3.70
N TYR A 22 -2.98 6.80 -2.83
CA TYR A 22 -3.47 7.30 -1.54
C TYR A 22 -2.69 6.71 -0.36
N LEU A 23 -2.51 5.39 -0.33
CA LEU A 23 -1.85 4.71 0.79
C LEU A 23 -0.32 4.66 0.64
N ALA A 24 0.23 5.09 -0.51
CA ALA A 24 1.66 4.98 -0.82
C ALA A 24 2.20 3.55 -0.66
N VAL A 25 1.36 2.54 -0.90
CA VAL A 25 1.73 1.12 -0.78
C VAL A 25 1.85 0.52 -2.18
N PRO A 26 3.01 -0.03 -2.56
CA PRO A 26 3.20 -0.67 -3.85
C PRO A 26 2.49 -2.02 -3.89
N VAL A 27 1.78 -2.31 -4.99
CA VAL A 27 1.07 -3.60 -5.15
C VAL A 27 1.37 -4.24 -6.50
N ILE A 28 1.13 -5.53 -6.60
CA ILE A 28 1.27 -6.31 -7.84
C ILE A 28 -0.11 -6.78 -8.27
N LYS A 29 -0.51 -6.40 -9.49
CA LYS A 29 -1.73 -6.93 -10.12
C LYS A 29 -1.44 -8.30 -10.71
N GLY A 30 -2.30 -9.26 -10.44
CA GLY A 30 -2.17 -10.60 -11.02
C GLY A 30 -3.43 -11.45 -10.90
N THR A 31 -3.40 -12.61 -11.54
CA THR A 31 -4.46 -13.63 -11.43
C THR A 31 -4.10 -14.63 -10.34
N LYS A 32 -5.07 -15.02 -9.53
CA LYS A 32 -4.92 -16.11 -8.56
C LYS A 32 -4.73 -17.45 -9.27
N SER A 33 -4.14 -18.41 -8.56
CA SER A 33 -4.15 -19.80 -9.03
C SER A 33 -5.58 -20.33 -9.14
N VAL A 34 -5.76 -21.45 -9.83
CA VAL A 34 -7.05 -22.15 -9.86
C VAL A 34 -7.46 -22.60 -8.44
N GLY A 35 -6.50 -22.93 -7.58
CA GLY A 35 -6.73 -23.30 -6.18
C GLY A 35 -7.25 -22.14 -5.32
N ASP A 36 -6.72 -20.94 -5.53
CA ASP A 36 -7.05 -19.73 -4.77
C ASP A 36 -8.13 -18.85 -5.42
N THR A 37 -8.69 -19.28 -6.55
CA THR A 37 -9.82 -18.60 -7.21
C THR A 37 -11.09 -18.79 -6.39
N CYS A 38 -11.86 -17.70 -6.20
CA CYS A 38 -13.11 -17.72 -5.45
C CYS A 38 -14.07 -18.81 -5.97
N GLY A 39 -14.69 -19.55 -5.06
CA GLY A 39 -15.61 -20.64 -5.39
C GLY A 39 -16.74 -20.17 -6.31
N GLY A 40 -16.85 -20.80 -7.48
CA GLY A 40 -17.85 -20.43 -8.49
C GLY A 40 -17.41 -19.31 -9.45
N ALA A 41 -16.22 -18.74 -9.31
CA ALA A 41 -15.64 -17.87 -10.33
C ALA A 41 -15.00 -18.68 -11.48
N ILE A 42 -14.86 -18.04 -12.64
CA ILE A 42 -14.03 -18.50 -13.76
C ILE A 42 -12.56 -18.20 -13.44
N PHE A 43 -12.28 -16.97 -13.00
CA PHE A 43 -10.97 -16.56 -12.51
C PHE A 43 -11.13 -15.45 -11.46
N THR A 44 -10.10 -15.29 -10.63
CA THR A 44 -9.98 -14.19 -9.66
C THR A 44 -8.71 -13.41 -9.96
N ASN A 45 -8.82 -12.09 -10.03
CA ASN A 45 -7.69 -11.19 -10.06
C ASN A 45 -7.53 -10.52 -8.69
N ALA A 46 -6.31 -10.16 -8.34
CA ALA A 46 -5.98 -9.54 -7.07
C ALA A 46 -4.91 -8.47 -7.22
N VAL A 47 -4.89 -7.55 -6.26
CA VAL A 47 -3.71 -6.75 -5.93
C VAL A 47 -3.04 -7.38 -4.72
N GLU A 48 -1.81 -7.85 -4.89
CA GLU A 48 -0.99 -8.42 -3.83
C GLU A 48 -0.04 -7.35 -3.29
N ALA A 49 -0.05 -7.16 -1.97
CA ALA A 49 0.97 -6.40 -1.27
C ALA A 49 1.94 -7.38 -0.57
N PHE A 50 3.09 -6.87 -0.15
CA PHE A 50 4.08 -7.62 0.60
C PHE A 50 4.54 -6.82 1.81
N ILE A 51 4.72 -7.48 2.95
CA ILE A 51 5.22 -6.85 4.18
C ILE A 51 6.66 -7.30 4.41
N PRO A 52 7.68 -6.47 4.06
CA PRO A 52 9.09 -6.85 4.13
C PRO A 52 9.54 -7.35 5.50
N ASN A 53 9.15 -6.65 6.57
CA ASN A 53 9.65 -6.91 7.93
C ASN A 53 9.33 -8.31 8.47
N ILE A 54 8.28 -8.94 7.95
CA ILE A 54 7.86 -10.30 8.33
C ILE A 54 7.91 -11.28 7.15
N GLY A 55 8.22 -10.78 5.96
CA GLY A 55 8.29 -11.52 4.72
C GLY A 55 7.03 -12.29 4.36
N ARG A 56 5.87 -11.61 4.43
CA ARG A 56 4.57 -12.20 4.09
C ARG A 56 3.87 -11.41 3.00
N GLY A 57 3.35 -12.14 2.01
CA GLY A 57 2.37 -11.62 1.06
C GLY A 57 1.00 -11.42 1.72
N ILE A 58 0.25 -10.44 1.23
CA ILE A 58 -1.11 -10.18 1.68
C ILE A 58 -1.97 -9.71 0.52
N GLN A 59 -3.07 -10.43 0.29
CA GLN A 59 -4.07 -10.02 -0.69
C GLN A 59 -4.76 -8.75 -0.20
N GLY A 60 -4.61 -7.68 -0.97
CA GLY A 60 -5.15 -6.38 -0.65
C GLY A 60 -6.62 -6.21 -1.05
N ALA A 61 -6.94 -6.60 -2.27
CA ALA A 61 -8.30 -6.60 -2.82
C ALA A 61 -8.41 -7.59 -3.97
N ALA A 62 -9.62 -7.97 -4.35
CA ALA A 62 -9.84 -8.87 -5.49
C ALA A 62 -11.07 -8.52 -6.31
N THR A 63 -11.01 -8.91 -7.57
CA THR A 63 -12.13 -8.92 -8.51
C THR A 63 -12.31 -10.33 -9.05
N HIS A 64 -13.55 -10.75 -9.21
CA HIS A 64 -13.92 -12.11 -9.60
C HIS A 64 -14.77 -12.04 -10.87
N CYS A 65 -14.37 -12.78 -11.89
CA CYS A 65 -15.25 -13.05 -13.01
C CYS A 65 -16.09 -14.28 -12.66
N LEU A 66 -17.35 -14.06 -12.31
CA LEU A 66 -18.26 -15.14 -11.88
C LEU A 66 -18.83 -15.93 -13.06
N GLY A 67 -18.77 -15.35 -14.27
CA GLY A 67 -19.38 -15.94 -15.44
C GLY A 67 -20.90 -16.04 -15.26
N GLN A 68 -21.45 -17.19 -15.59
CA GLN A 68 -22.88 -17.48 -15.49
C GLN A 68 -23.22 -18.51 -14.40
N LYS A 69 -22.24 -19.05 -13.66
CA LYS A 69 -22.48 -20.12 -12.66
C LYS A 69 -23.49 -19.69 -11.58
N PHE A 70 -23.42 -18.45 -11.14
CA PHE A 70 -24.37 -17.90 -10.17
C PHE A 70 -25.71 -17.56 -10.84
N ALA A 71 -25.71 -17.04 -12.07
CA ALA A 71 -26.92 -16.79 -12.83
C ALA A 71 -27.72 -18.09 -13.08
N GLU A 72 -27.05 -19.20 -13.37
CA GLU A 72 -27.66 -20.52 -13.48
C GLU A 72 -28.28 -20.96 -12.16
N LYS A 73 -27.51 -20.91 -11.07
CA LYS A 73 -27.96 -21.35 -9.74
C LYS A 73 -29.16 -20.55 -9.21
N PHE A 74 -29.22 -19.26 -9.53
CA PHE A 74 -30.26 -18.34 -9.04
C PHE A 74 -31.27 -17.95 -10.13
N GLU A 75 -31.25 -18.63 -11.28
CA GLU A 75 -32.14 -18.39 -12.42
C GLU A 75 -32.20 -16.93 -12.91
N ILE A 76 -31.07 -16.23 -12.88
CA ILE A 76 -30.97 -14.81 -13.24
C ILE A 76 -30.84 -14.68 -14.77
N ASN A 77 -31.97 -14.35 -15.40
CA ASN A 77 -32.10 -14.29 -16.85
C ASN A 77 -32.56 -12.90 -17.32
N PHE A 78 -32.30 -12.59 -18.59
CA PHE A 78 -32.84 -11.44 -19.31
C PHE A 78 -33.22 -11.83 -20.73
N GLU A 79 -34.06 -11.03 -21.39
CA GLU A 79 -34.34 -11.16 -22.82
C GLU A 79 -33.32 -10.34 -23.61
N ASP A 80 -32.64 -10.97 -24.56
CA ASP A 80 -31.68 -10.28 -25.40
C ASP A 80 -32.35 -9.51 -26.56
N LYS A 81 -31.54 -8.93 -27.46
CA LYS A 81 -32.06 -8.17 -28.61
C LYS A 81 -32.86 -9.03 -29.61
N LYS A 82 -32.75 -10.35 -29.54
CA LYS A 82 -33.51 -11.32 -30.33
C LYS A 82 -34.73 -11.85 -29.58
N VAL A 83 -35.01 -11.33 -28.37
CA VAL A 83 -36.09 -11.78 -27.48
C VAL A 83 -35.86 -13.23 -27.02
N GLU A 84 -34.60 -13.68 -26.99
CA GLU A 84 -34.22 -14.98 -26.45
C GLU A 84 -33.87 -14.86 -24.96
N LYS A 85 -34.38 -15.79 -24.13
CA LYS A 85 -34.04 -15.87 -22.71
C LYS A 85 -32.59 -16.30 -22.56
N THR A 86 -31.76 -15.45 -21.98
CA THR A 86 -30.34 -15.72 -21.76
C THR A 86 -29.89 -15.32 -20.35
N MET A 87 -28.81 -15.94 -19.87
CA MET A 87 -28.29 -15.72 -18.51
C MET A 87 -27.35 -14.52 -18.45
N VAL A 88 -27.45 -13.75 -17.36
CA VAL A 88 -26.53 -12.63 -17.12
C VAL A 88 -25.11 -13.12 -16.87
N TRP A 89 -24.13 -12.34 -17.31
CA TRP A 89 -22.75 -12.51 -16.90
C TRP A 89 -22.46 -11.62 -15.69
N GLN A 90 -21.78 -12.16 -14.69
CA GLN A 90 -21.59 -11.47 -13.42
C GLN A 90 -20.11 -11.30 -13.06
N ASN A 91 -19.84 -10.22 -12.35
CA ASN A 91 -18.59 -9.99 -11.64
C ASN A 91 -18.92 -9.66 -10.18
N SER A 92 -17.96 -9.89 -9.29
CA SER A 92 -17.98 -9.33 -7.94
C SER A 92 -16.59 -8.81 -7.57
N TRP A 93 -16.51 -7.94 -6.59
CA TRP A 93 -15.25 -7.39 -6.11
C TRP A 93 -15.35 -6.99 -4.65
N GLY A 94 -14.22 -6.99 -3.97
CA GLY A 94 -14.17 -6.73 -2.53
C GLY A 94 -12.91 -5.97 -2.13
N PHE A 95 -13.11 -4.99 -1.25
CA PHE A 95 -12.10 -4.17 -0.60
C PHE A 95 -12.50 -4.00 0.87
N SER A 96 -11.55 -3.98 1.79
CA SER A 96 -11.84 -3.94 3.24
C SER A 96 -10.87 -3.05 4.01
N THR A 97 -11.15 -2.85 5.30
CA THR A 97 -10.29 -2.13 6.23
C THR A 97 -8.92 -2.78 6.46
N ARG A 98 -8.71 -4.03 6.01
CA ARG A 98 -7.39 -4.68 5.93
C ARG A 98 -6.34 -3.76 5.31
N THR A 99 -6.74 -2.96 4.33
CA THR A 99 -5.89 -2.03 3.59
C THR A 99 -5.23 -0.98 4.49
N ILE A 100 -5.92 -0.55 5.55
CA ILE A 100 -5.38 0.35 6.58
C ILE A 100 -4.26 -0.37 7.34
N GLY A 101 -4.49 -1.63 7.74
CA GLY A 101 -3.47 -2.44 8.41
C GLY A 101 -2.23 -2.66 7.54
N VAL A 102 -2.41 -2.90 6.24
CA VAL A 102 -1.29 -3.01 5.28
C VAL A 102 -0.48 -1.72 5.24
N MET A 103 -1.12 -0.56 5.08
CA MET A 103 -0.45 0.74 5.09
C MET A 103 0.36 0.95 6.38
N VAL A 104 -0.23 0.63 7.55
CA VAL A 104 0.47 0.74 8.84
C VAL A 104 1.70 -0.16 8.90
N MET A 105 1.59 -1.41 8.45
CA MET A 105 2.72 -2.36 8.47
C MET A 105 3.83 -2.02 7.47
N VAL A 106 3.50 -1.37 6.35
CA VAL A 106 4.47 -0.98 5.32
C VAL A 106 5.27 0.26 5.75
N HIS A 107 4.61 1.24 6.36
CA HIS A 107 5.21 2.55 6.64
C HIS A 107 5.64 2.75 8.08
N GLY A 108 5.02 2.06 9.04
CA GLY A 108 5.32 2.24 10.47
C GLY A 108 6.78 1.95 10.81
N ASP A 109 7.28 2.66 11.83
CA ASP A 109 8.63 2.51 12.36
C ASP A 109 8.63 2.43 13.89
N ASP A 110 9.80 2.37 14.50
CA ASP A 110 9.97 2.23 15.96
C ASP A 110 9.40 3.42 16.76
N LYS A 111 9.10 4.55 16.11
CA LYS A 111 8.52 5.73 16.74
C LYS A 111 7.00 5.77 16.64
N GLY A 112 6.40 4.92 15.81
CA GLY A 112 4.95 4.76 15.69
C GLY A 112 4.45 4.83 14.26
N LEU A 113 3.29 5.45 14.06
CA LEU A 113 2.68 5.57 12.73
C LEU A 113 3.52 6.50 11.83
N VAL A 114 3.51 6.20 10.54
CA VAL A 114 3.98 7.09 9.47
C VAL A 114 2.87 7.13 8.42
N LEU A 115 2.09 8.20 8.40
CA LEU A 115 0.88 8.26 7.56
C LEU A 115 1.16 9.00 6.24
N PRO A 116 0.72 8.45 5.09
CA PRO A 116 0.74 9.19 3.84
C PRO A 116 -0.13 10.45 3.93
N PRO A 117 0.35 11.61 3.43
CA PRO A 117 -0.37 12.89 3.50
C PRO A 117 -1.80 12.87 2.99
N LYS A 118 -2.13 12.03 1.99
CA LYS A 118 -3.50 11.97 1.45
C LYS A 118 -4.52 11.33 2.39
N VAL A 119 -4.08 10.53 3.37
CA VAL A 119 -4.96 9.82 4.31
C VAL A 119 -4.74 10.21 5.78
N ALA A 120 -3.68 10.95 6.09
CA ALA A 120 -3.45 11.49 7.43
C ALA A 120 -4.59 12.43 7.87
N SER A 121 -5.19 12.22 9.04
CA SER A 121 -6.27 13.09 9.55
C SER A 121 -5.77 14.52 9.78
N THR A 122 -4.59 14.65 10.40
CA THR A 122 -3.80 15.88 10.46
C THR A 122 -2.59 15.73 9.55
N GLN A 123 -2.42 16.64 8.60
CA GLN A 123 -1.27 16.68 7.68
C GLN A 123 -0.12 17.49 8.27
N VAL A 124 -0.47 18.58 8.98
CA VAL A 124 0.49 19.52 9.53
C VAL A 124 0.10 19.83 10.97
N ILE A 125 1.03 19.65 11.91
CA ILE A 125 0.87 20.15 13.27
C ILE A 125 1.81 21.33 13.49
N VAL A 126 1.24 22.46 13.91
CA VAL A 126 1.99 23.66 14.27
C VAL A 126 2.26 23.65 15.77
N ILE A 127 3.52 23.78 16.16
CA ILE A 127 3.97 23.67 17.55
C ILE A 127 4.71 24.96 17.92
N PRO A 128 4.21 25.74 18.90
CA PRO A 128 4.94 26.88 19.43
C PRO A 128 6.16 26.39 20.22
N VAL A 129 7.32 26.96 19.94
CA VAL A 129 8.58 26.70 20.64
C VAL A 129 8.80 27.83 21.65
N PRO A 130 8.50 27.61 22.94
CA PRO A 130 8.63 28.64 23.95
C PRO A 130 10.10 28.99 24.21
N TYR A 131 10.34 30.23 24.63
CA TYR A 131 11.65 30.69 25.05
C TYR A 131 11.54 31.38 26.41
N LYS A 132 12.54 31.18 27.29
CA LYS A 132 12.52 31.75 28.63
C LYS A 132 12.46 33.28 28.57
N ASN A 133 11.54 33.87 29.35
CA ASN A 133 11.38 35.31 29.56
C ASN A 133 10.95 36.14 28.33
N VAL A 134 10.20 35.57 27.40
CA VAL A 134 9.71 36.29 26.21
C VAL A 134 8.22 36.08 25.99
N ASP A 135 7.61 37.05 25.30
CA ASP A 135 6.21 37.07 24.89
C ASP A 135 5.77 35.77 24.19
N CYS A 136 4.98 34.97 24.89
CA CYS A 136 4.32 33.78 24.37
C CYS A 136 3.11 34.12 23.48
N GLU A 137 2.54 35.33 23.58
CA GLU A 137 1.38 35.73 22.78
C GLU A 137 1.78 35.92 21.31
N GLY A 138 2.86 36.65 21.02
CA GLY A 138 3.33 36.82 19.65
C GLY A 138 3.66 35.51 18.91
N ILE A 139 4.22 34.52 19.60
CA ILE A 139 4.46 33.18 19.04
C ILE A 139 3.13 32.46 18.77
N ASN A 140 2.21 32.47 19.73
CA ASN A 140 0.92 31.83 19.57
C ASN A 140 0.09 32.44 18.45
N ASP A 141 0.14 33.76 18.27
CA ASP A 141 -0.60 34.43 17.19
C ASP A 141 0.02 34.14 15.82
N ALA A 142 1.34 34.06 15.71
CA ALA A 142 2.00 33.57 14.50
C ALA A 142 1.62 32.12 14.17
N CYS A 143 1.54 31.24 15.18
CA CYS A 143 1.04 29.87 15.01
C CYS A 143 -0.40 29.82 14.52
N LYS A 144 -1.31 30.59 15.12
CA LYS A 144 -2.72 30.67 14.69
C LYS A 144 -2.81 31.17 13.25
N ALA A 145 -2.03 32.19 12.89
CA ALA A 145 -1.97 32.73 11.54
C ALA A 145 -1.48 31.68 10.53
N ALA A 146 -0.42 30.94 10.85
CA ALA A 146 0.08 29.84 10.02
C ALA A 146 -0.98 28.75 9.79
N VAL A 147 -1.65 28.29 10.86
CA VAL A 147 -2.74 27.30 10.73
C VAL A 147 -3.88 27.84 9.87
N LYS A 148 -4.26 29.12 10.04
CA LYS A 148 -5.31 29.75 9.24
C LYS A 148 -4.95 29.75 7.75
N MET A 149 -3.76 30.23 7.38
CA MET A 149 -3.30 30.27 5.98
C MET A 149 -3.28 28.87 5.35
N LEU A 150 -2.82 27.86 6.09
CA LEU A 150 -2.81 26.47 5.59
C LEU A 150 -4.23 25.92 5.38
N ARG A 151 -5.16 26.19 6.32
CA ARG A 151 -6.55 25.73 6.23
C ARG A 151 -7.33 26.40 5.10
N GLU A 152 -7.06 27.68 4.79
CA GLU A 152 -7.63 28.39 3.65
C GLU A 152 -7.35 27.65 2.33
N GLU A 153 -6.21 26.97 2.26
CA GLU A 153 -5.78 26.14 1.13
C GLU A 153 -6.13 24.65 1.29
N LYS A 154 -7.09 24.34 2.17
CA LYS A 154 -7.61 22.98 2.43
C LYS A 154 -6.57 21.99 2.97
N ILE A 155 -5.47 22.48 3.53
CA ILE A 155 -4.50 21.64 4.24
C ILE A 155 -5.03 21.37 5.65
N ARG A 156 -5.04 20.10 6.06
CA ARG A 156 -5.52 19.68 7.39
C ARG A 156 -4.47 20.00 8.44
N ALA A 157 -4.43 21.27 8.86
CA ALA A 157 -3.49 21.78 9.85
C ALA A 157 -4.13 21.94 11.24
N GLU A 158 -3.38 21.66 12.30
CA GLU A 158 -3.78 21.88 13.69
C GLU A 158 -2.70 22.63 14.47
N LEU A 159 -3.06 23.22 15.62
CA LEU A 159 -2.14 23.89 16.54
C LEU A 159 -2.11 23.12 17.86
N ASP A 160 -0.92 22.74 18.32
CA ASP A 160 -0.71 22.23 19.68
C ASP A 160 -0.29 23.35 20.65
N SER A 161 -1.26 24.12 21.13
CA SER A 161 -1.05 25.22 22.09
C SER A 161 -1.03 24.78 23.55
N ARG A 162 -0.98 23.48 23.86
CA ARG A 162 -1.02 22.97 25.24
C ARG A 162 0.25 23.40 25.99
N ASP A 163 0.15 24.20 27.04
CA ASP A 163 1.29 24.72 27.80
C ASP A 163 1.73 23.78 28.94
N ASN A 164 0.86 22.86 29.34
CA ASN A 164 1.09 21.85 30.38
C ASN A 164 2.01 20.69 29.95
N TYR A 165 2.50 20.69 28.70
CA TYR A 165 3.39 19.64 28.18
C TYR A 165 4.72 20.21 27.70
N SER A 166 5.79 19.47 27.98
CA SER A 166 7.12 19.79 27.42
C SER A 166 7.12 19.63 25.90
N LEU A 167 8.04 20.32 25.25
CA LEU A 167 8.15 20.31 23.80
C LEU A 167 8.49 18.90 23.27
N GLU A 168 9.36 18.18 23.98
CA GLU A 168 9.74 16.81 23.67
C GLU A 168 8.54 15.86 23.70
N ARG A 169 7.65 16.04 24.70
CA ARG A 169 6.42 15.26 24.80
C ARG A 169 5.48 15.52 23.63
N LYS A 170 5.35 16.78 23.19
CA LYS A 170 4.53 17.12 22.02
C LYS A 170 5.08 16.47 20.76
N TYR A 171 6.39 16.60 20.51
CA TYR A 171 7.02 15.98 19.34
C TYR A 171 6.81 14.47 19.33
N SER A 172 7.08 13.79 20.44
CA SER A 172 6.87 12.34 20.55
C SER A 172 5.42 11.94 20.30
N GLU A 173 4.44 12.69 20.83
CA GLU A 173 3.01 12.38 20.62
C GLU A 173 2.61 12.48 19.14
N TRP A 174 3.02 13.54 18.45
CA TRP A 174 2.65 13.75 17.05
C TRP A 174 3.45 12.88 16.09
N GLU A 175 4.69 12.54 16.44
CA GLU A 175 5.50 11.55 15.74
C GLU A 175 4.87 10.16 15.86
N MET A 176 4.44 9.76 17.06
CA MET A 176 3.74 8.50 17.29
C MET A 176 2.42 8.40 16.52
N LYS A 177 1.68 9.51 16.43
CA LYS A 177 0.44 9.62 15.63
C LYS A 177 0.69 9.66 14.12
N GLY A 178 1.93 9.84 13.68
CA GLY A 178 2.32 9.82 12.28
C GLY A 178 1.91 11.04 11.48
N VAL A 179 1.82 12.22 12.12
CA VAL A 179 1.55 13.47 11.40
C VAL A 179 2.69 13.76 10.41
N PRO A 180 2.42 13.91 9.11
CA PRO A 180 3.46 14.01 8.08
C PRO A 180 4.47 15.15 8.30
N LEU A 181 3.99 16.33 8.69
CA LEU A 181 4.82 17.53 8.87
C LEU A 181 4.56 18.17 10.23
N MET A 182 5.64 18.51 10.94
CA MET A 182 5.60 19.34 12.13
C MET A 182 6.21 20.70 11.81
N VAL A 183 5.48 21.80 12.07
CA VAL A 183 5.95 23.17 11.86
C VAL A 183 6.27 23.79 13.21
N GLU A 184 7.55 24.08 13.44
CA GLU A 184 8.08 24.69 14.65
C GLU A 184 8.14 26.21 14.46
N ILE A 185 7.47 26.96 15.34
CA ILE A 185 7.51 28.42 15.35
C ILE A 185 8.00 28.89 16.71
N GLY A 186 9.17 29.54 16.73
CA GLY A 186 9.75 30.15 17.91
C GLY A 186 10.38 31.50 17.57
N LEU A 187 10.95 32.17 18.58
CA LEU A 187 11.49 33.53 18.42
C LEU A 187 12.52 33.69 17.32
N LYS A 188 13.42 32.70 17.18
CA LYS A 188 14.45 32.71 16.12
C LYS A 188 13.79 32.73 14.73
N GLY A 189 12.73 31.95 14.55
CA GLY A 189 11.95 31.91 13.32
C GLY A 189 11.24 33.24 13.06
N LEU A 190 10.63 33.85 14.09
CA LEU A 190 10.00 35.17 13.97
C LEU A 190 10.98 36.26 13.57
N GLY A 191 12.17 36.30 14.17
CA GLY A 191 13.23 37.25 13.83
C GLY A 191 13.72 37.10 12.38
N ASN A 192 13.82 35.86 11.90
CA ASN A 192 14.27 35.53 10.55
C ASN A 192 13.12 35.47 9.52
N LYS A 193 11.86 35.70 9.92
CA LYS A 193 10.66 35.51 9.10
C LYS A 193 10.58 34.14 8.43
N GLN A 194 10.94 33.09 9.16
CA GLN A 194 10.91 31.71 8.70
C GLN A 194 10.33 30.77 9.76
N VAL A 195 9.92 29.57 9.33
CA VAL A 195 9.53 28.46 10.20
C VAL A 195 10.39 27.24 9.91
N CYS A 196 10.62 26.39 10.92
CA CYS A 196 11.29 25.11 10.72
C CYS A 196 10.23 24.03 10.52
N VAL A 197 10.35 23.24 9.46
CA VAL A 197 9.46 22.13 9.15
C VAL A 197 10.22 20.82 9.28
N VAL A 198 9.69 19.91 10.09
CA VAL A 198 10.24 18.58 10.31
C VAL A 198 9.36 17.54 9.63
N ARG A 199 9.98 16.71 8.80
CA ARG A 199 9.33 15.59 8.11
C ARG A 199 9.26 14.35 9.00
N ARG A 200 8.09 13.70 9.05
CA ARG A 200 7.90 12.46 9.81
C ARG A 200 8.55 11.24 9.16
N ASP A 201 8.55 11.17 7.84
CA ASP A 201 9.00 9.98 7.09
C ASP A 201 10.52 9.77 7.14
N ASN A 202 11.31 10.83 7.31
CA ASN A 202 12.77 10.76 7.32
C ASN A 202 13.47 11.66 8.35
N GLY A 203 12.73 12.47 9.12
CA GLY A 203 13.30 13.37 10.13
C GLY A 203 13.99 14.62 9.56
N ALA A 204 13.94 14.87 8.25
CA ALA A 204 14.59 16.03 7.64
C ALA A 204 13.97 17.34 8.15
N LYS A 205 14.84 18.33 8.41
CA LYS A 205 14.47 19.67 8.85
C LYS A 205 14.70 20.68 7.73
N ILE A 206 13.72 21.54 7.50
CA ILE A 206 13.71 22.50 6.40
C ILE A 206 13.24 23.85 6.95
N ASP A 207 14.07 24.88 6.82
CA ASP A 207 13.66 26.25 7.11
C ASP A 207 12.92 26.83 5.89
N ILE A 208 11.71 27.34 6.09
CA ILE A 208 10.83 27.88 5.05
C ILE A 208 10.50 29.33 5.39
N ALA A 209 10.68 30.24 4.43
CA ALA A 209 10.27 31.63 4.60
C ALA A 209 8.76 31.73 4.79
N ASN A 210 8.30 32.59 5.70
CA ASN A 210 6.87 32.74 6.02
C ASN A 210 6.03 33.11 4.78
N ALA A 211 6.63 33.85 3.83
CA ALA A 211 5.98 34.24 2.58
C ALA A 211 5.65 33.05 1.67
N ASP A 212 6.42 31.97 1.76
CA ASP A 212 6.32 30.79 0.89
C ASP A 212 5.68 29.59 1.61
N LEU A 213 5.26 29.77 2.88
CA LEU A 213 4.82 28.69 3.77
C LEU A 213 3.80 27.77 3.12
N VAL A 214 2.75 28.32 2.55
CA VAL A 214 1.65 27.56 1.95
C VAL A 214 2.13 26.72 0.77
N GLU A 215 2.88 27.34 -0.14
CA GLU A 215 3.31 26.70 -1.39
C GLU A 215 4.34 25.61 -1.11
N GLU A 216 5.30 25.88 -0.22
CA GLU A 216 6.30 24.90 0.17
C GLU A 216 5.68 23.73 0.97
N ILE A 217 4.69 23.97 1.85
CA ILE A 217 3.99 22.87 2.52
C ILE A 217 3.23 21.99 1.53
N LYS A 218 2.58 22.55 0.50
CA LYS A 218 1.92 21.75 -0.55
C LYS A 218 2.93 20.87 -1.28
N LYS A 219 4.08 21.44 -1.68
CA LYS A 219 5.17 20.69 -2.33
C LYS A 219 5.70 19.59 -1.42
N LEU A 220 5.93 19.89 -0.14
CA LEU A 220 6.43 18.92 0.83
C LEU A 220 5.45 17.77 1.06
N LEU A 221 4.15 18.03 1.20
CA LEU A 221 3.16 16.95 1.34
C LEU A 221 3.14 16.04 0.10
N ASN A 222 3.24 16.61 -1.11
CA ASN A 222 3.35 15.80 -2.34
C ASN A 222 4.65 15.00 -2.38
N ASN A 223 5.78 15.62 -1.99
CA ASN A 223 7.08 14.95 -1.96
C ASN A 223 7.10 13.81 -0.94
N VAL A 224 6.53 14.01 0.26
CA VAL A 224 6.41 12.96 1.29
C VAL A 224 5.58 11.79 0.74
N GLN A 225 4.43 12.05 0.12
CA GLN A 225 3.60 11.00 -0.48
C GLN A 225 4.38 10.16 -1.52
N GLN A 226 5.10 10.82 -2.42
CA GLN A 226 5.88 10.15 -3.46
C GLN A 226 7.07 9.39 -2.86
N ASN A 227 7.83 10.01 -1.97
CA ASN A 227 8.97 9.41 -1.30
C ASN A 227 8.57 8.14 -0.52
N MET A 228 7.46 8.17 0.19
CA MET A 228 6.93 6.99 0.89
C MET A 228 6.63 5.84 -0.07
N LEU A 229 6.03 6.11 -1.23
CA LEU A 229 5.76 5.09 -2.24
C LEU A 229 7.05 4.53 -2.83
N ASP A 230 8.00 5.39 -3.18
CA ASP A 230 9.28 5.00 -3.79
C ASP A 230 10.11 4.14 -2.83
N VAL A 231 10.23 4.54 -1.56
CA VAL A 231 10.93 3.76 -0.53
C VAL A 231 10.23 2.43 -0.29
N ALA A 232 8.89 2.41 -0.17
CA ALA A 232 8.15 1.16 0.01
C ALA A 232 8.32 0.22 -1.21
N LYS A 233 8.31 0.78 -2.42
CA LYS A 233 8.53 0.06 -3.67
C LYS A 233 9.92 -0.57 -3.72
N GLN A 234 10.95 0.21 -3.41
CA GLN A 234 12.33 -0.28 -3.32
C GLN A 234 12.44 -1.42 -2.31
N LYS A 235 11.93 -1.24 -1.08
CA LYS A 235 11.97 -2.30 -0.04
C LYS A 235 11.28 -3.59 -0.48
N ARG A 236 10.14 -3.48 -1.15
CA ARG A 236 9.44 -4.65 -1.72
C ARG A 236 10.31 -5.30 -2.80
N ASP A 237 10.88 -4.54 -3.72
CA ASP A 237 11.65 -5.05 -4.84
C ASP A 237 12.95 -5.75 -4.39
N GLU A 238 13.61 -5.23 -3.34
CA GLU A 238 14.75 -5.88 -2.67
C GLU A 238 14.37 -7.22 -1.99
N CYS A 239 13.09 -7.43 -1.72
CA CYS A 239 12.56 -8.70 -1.20
C CYS A 239 12.18 -9.69 -2.29
N ILE A 240 12.19 -9.30 -3.57
CA ILE A 240 11.86 -10.19 -4.67
C ILE A 240 13.10 -11.02 -5.04
N GLN A 241 12.94 -12.35 -5.09
CA GLN A 241 13.95 -13.26 -5.59
C GLN A 241 13.40 -14.06 -6.76
N VAL A 242 14.05 -13.93 -7.92
CA VAL A 242 13.76 -14.75 -9.09
C VAL A 242 14.49 -16.09 -8.94
N ILE A 243 13.77 -17.19 -9.12
CA ILE A 243 14.30 -18.56 -8.97
C ILE A 243 13.94 -19.42 -10.17
N HIS A 244 14.67 -20.52 -10.35
CA HIS A 244 14.45 -21.50 -11.39
C HIS A 244 14.39 -22.95 -10.87
N THR A 245 14.85 -23.18 -9.65
CA THR A 245 14.94 -24.52 -9.06
C THR A 245 14.24 -24.62 -7.70
N TRP A 246 13.99 -25.85 -7.27
CA TRP A 246 13.41 -26.12 -5.95
C TRP A 246 14.32 -25.68 -4.80
N ASP A 247 15.64 -25.89 -4.92
CA ASP A 247 16.59 -25.55 -3.87
C ASP A 247 16.66 -24.02 -3.64
N GLU A 248 16.72 -23.25 -4.72
CA GLU A 248 16.64 -21.77 -4.67
C GLU A 248 15.32 -21.29 -4.06
N PHE A 249 14.21 -21.97 -4.36
CA PHE A 249 12.91 -21.66 -3.79
C PHE A 249 12.88 -21.87 -2.27
N VAL A 250 13.42 -23.00 -1.78
CA VAL A 250 13.50 -23.29 -0.34
C VAL A 250 14.41 -22.29 0.37
N GLU A 251 15.55 -21.94 -0.22
CA GLU A 251 16.45 -20.92 0.31
C GLU A 251 15.75 -19.56 0.44
N ALA A 252 15.12 -19.09 -0.64
CA ALA A 252 14.42 -17.81 -0.68
C ALA A 252 13.25 -17.75 0.32
N LEU A 253 12.51 -18.85 0.48
CA LEU A 253 11.41 -18.95 1.43
C LEU A 253 11.88 -18.85 2.89
N ASN A 254 13.02 -19.45 3.20
CA ASN A 254 13.66 -19.38 4.52
C ASN A 254 14.21 -17.98 4.82
N GLN A 255 14.68 -17.28 3.79
CA GLN A 255 15.05 -15.86 3.85
C GLN A 255 13.84 -14.91 3.87
N ARG A 256 12.61 -15.46 3.90
CA ARG A 256 11.34 -14.72 3.93
C ARG A 256 11.18 -13.76 2.74
N LYS A 257 11.68 -14.16 1.57
CA LYS A 257 11.55 -13.40 0.32
C LYS A 257 10.18 -13.60 -0.32
N MET A 258 9.83 -12.67 -1.20
CA MET A 258 8.78 -12.84 -2.20
C MET A 258 9.40 -13.49 -3.43
N ILE A 259 8.89 -14.63 -3.87
CA ILE A 259 9.63 -15.49 -4.81
C ILE A 259 8.93 -15.46 -6.17
N LEU A 260 9.65 -15.13 -7.25
CA LEU A 260 9.14 -15.20 -8.61
C LEU A 260 9.72 -16.44 -9.29
N GLY A 261 8.88 -17.43 -9.56
CA GLY A 261 9.31 -18.72 -10.13
C GLY A 261 8.53 -19.12 -11.38
N PRO A 262 9.17 -19.83 -12.34
CA PRO A 262 8.49 -20.39 -13.51
C PRO A 262 7.57 -21.54 -13.10
N TRP A 263 6.31 -21.48 -13.51
CA TRP A 263 5.24 -22.31 -12.96
C TRP A 263 4.44 -23.05 -14.04
N CYS A 264 4.09 -24.32 -13.78
CA CYS A 264 3.32 -25.17 -14.73
C CYS A 264 1.80 -24.95 -14.70
N ASP A 265 1.28 -24.15 -13.76
CA ASP A 265 -0.15 -23.89 -13.57
C ASP A 265 -0.99 -25.16 -13.28
N GLU A 266 -0.44 -26.07 -12.49
CA GLU A 266 -1.12 -27.31 -12.12
C GLU A 266 -1.47 -27.34 -10.63
N LYS A 267 -2.76 -27.52 -10.34
CA LYS A 267 -3.29 -27.53 -8.97
C LYS A 267 -2.67 -28.62 -8.09
N VAL A 268 -2.39 -29.80 -8.64
CA VAL A 268 -1.77 -30.91 -7.88
C VAL A 268 -0.38 -30.51 -7.40
N VAL A 269 0.43 -29.92 -8.29
CA VAL A 269 1.78 -29.44 -7.93
C VAL A 269 1.70 -28.31 -6.91
N GLU A 270 0.70 -27.42 -6.99
CA GLU A 270 0.50 -26.35 -6.00
C GLU A 270 0.25 -26.92 -4.60
N LEU A 271 -0.55 -27.99 -4.51
CA LEU A 271 -0.84 -28.69 -3.26
C LEU A 271 0.40 -29.39 -2.71
N ASP A 272 1.20 -30.01 -3.59
CA ASP A 272 2.47 -30.64 -3.22
C ASP A 272 3.45 -29.60 -2.63
N VAL A 273 3.65 -28.46 -3.31
CA VAL A 273 4.51 -27.36 -2.81
C VAL A 273 4.02 -26.87 -1.44
N LYS A 274 2.70 -26.71 -1.27
CA LYS A 274 2.13 -26.33 0.02
C LYS A 274 2.47 -27.36 1.10
N GLN A 275 2.27 -28.65 0.82
CA GLN A 275 2.55 -29.72 1.77
C GLN A 275 4.05 -29.82 2.11
N TRP A 276 4.94 -29.70 1.12
CA TRP A 276 6.39 -29.79 1.32
C TRP A 276 6.99 -28.62 2.09
N THR A 277 6.29 -27.47 2.09
CA THR A 277 6.75 -26.24 2.76
C THR A 277 6.04 -25.94 4.07
N GLU A 278 5.04 -26.74 4.44
CA GLU A 278 4.26 -26.57 5.67
C GLU A 278 5.16 -26.77 6.89
N ASN A 279 5.21 -25.74 7.74
CA ASN A 279 5.94 -25.78 9.00
C ASN A 279 5.31 -24.75 9.98
N GLU A 280 5.98 -24.51 11.10
CA GLU A 280 5.54 -23.59 12.17
C GLU A 280 5.27 -22.15 11.68
N MET A 281 5.92 -21.74 10.59
CA MET A 281 5.76 -20.43 9.98
C MET A 281 4.65 -20.41 8.90
N GLY A 282 4.04 -21.57 8.62
CA GLY A 282 3.04 -21.79 7.57
C GLY A 282 3.67 -22.16 6.22
N ALA A 283 2.85 -22.75 5.35
CA ALA A 283 3.22 -23.12 4.00
C ALA A 283 3.36 -21.95 3.02
N ALA A 284 4.14 -22.18 1.96
CA ALA A 284 4.16 -21.32 0.79
C ALA A 284 2.88 -21.53 -0.05
N LYS A 285 2.42 -20.46 -0.68
CA LYS A 285 1.34 -20.49 -1.66
C LYS A 285 1.62 -19.52 -2.81
N ILE A 286 0.87 -19.66 -3.89
CA ILE A 286 0.86 -18.68 -4.98
C ILE A 286 0.19 -17.41 -4.47
N LEU A 287 0.90 -16.29 -4.53
CA LEU A 287 0.33 -14.97 -4.26
C LEU A 287 -0.52 -14.54 -5.45
N CYS A 288 0.11 -14.45 -6.63
CA CYS A 288 -0.56 -14.29 -7.92
C CYS A 288 0.40 -14.60 -9.08
N SER A 289 -0.13 -14.90 -10.25
CA SER A 289 0.59 -14.76 -11.51
C SER A 289 0.48 -13.30 -11.98
N PRO A 290 1.58 -12.53 -12.02
CA PRO A 290 1.50 -11.10 -12.35
C PRO A 290 0.99 -10.89 -13.78
N PHE A 291 0.29 -9.79 -14.02
CA PHE A 291 -0.11 -9.42 -15.39
C PHE A 291 1.08 -9.01 -16.25
N ASP A 292 2.05 -8.32 -15.65
CA ASP A 292 3.32 -8.01 -16.26
C ASP A 292 4.24 -9.23 -16.10
N GLN A 293 4.29 -10.06 -17.14
CA GLN A 293 5.07 -11.30 -17.17
C GLN A 293 6.45 -11.00 -17.76
N PRO A 294 7.54 -11.31 -17.05
CA PRO A 294 8.85 -11.38 -17.69
C PRO A 294 8.84 -12.37 -18.85
N GLU A 295 9.80 -12.24 -19.77
CA GLU A 295 9.98 -13.23 -20.82
C GLU A 295 10.13 -14.63 -20.22
N LEU A 296 9.44 -15.60 -20.80
CA LEU A 296 9.53 -17.00 -20.43
C LEU A 296 10.16 -17.77 -21.59
N PRO A 297 11.49 -18.01 -21.56
CA PRO A 297 12.19 -18.69 -22.65
C PRO A 297 11.58 -20.06 -22.95
N GLU A 298 11.59 -20.46 -24.21
CA GLU A 298 11.13 -21.79 -24.61
C GLU A 298 11.95 -22.89 -23.91
N GLY A 299 11.27 -23.95 -23.48
CA GLY A 299 11.89 -25.04 -22.72
C GLY A 299 12.11 -24.73 -21.23
N THR A 300 11.74 -23.54 -20.73
CA THR A 300 11.76 -23.25 -19.29
C THR A 300 10.92 -24.26 -18.53
N LYS A 301 11.50 -24.84 -17.47
CA LYS A 301 10.84 -25.83 -16.63
C LYS A 301 10.24 -25.18 -15.39
N CYS A 302 9.16 -25.78 -14.90
CA CYS A 302 8.57 -25.47 -13.61
C CYS A 302 9.58 -25.77 -12.49
N PHE A 303 9.79 -24.80 -11.61
CA PHE A 303 10.81 -24.92 -10.54
C PHE A 303 10.54 -26.11 -9.60
N ALA A 304 9.27 -26.52 -9.44
CA ALA A 304 8.88 -27.59 -8.52
C ALA A 304 8.72 -28.96 -9.20
N SER A 305 8.07 -29.02 -10.38
CA SER A 305 7.71 -30.31 -11.01
C SER A 305 8.60 -30.72 -12.18
N GLY A 306 9.45 -29.82 -12.70
CA GLY A 306 10.24 -30.05 -13.90
C GLY A 306 9.45 -30.11 -15.21
N LYS A 307 8.12 -30.04 -15.16
CA LYS A 307 7.23 -29.93 -16.35
C LYS A 307 7.46 -28.60 -17.09
N PRO A 308 7.04 -28.45 -18.36
CA PRO A 308 7.10 -27.15 -19.04
C PRO A 308 6.37 -26.06 -18.25
N ALA A 309 7.05 -24.95 -18.01
CA ALA A 309 6.46 -23.77 -17.38
C ALA A 309 5.52 -23.07 -18.37
N LYS A 310 4.42 -22.51 -17.86
CA LYS A 310 3.43 -21.76 -18.64
C LYS A 310 3.49 -20.26 -18.38
N LYS A 311 3.92 -19.88 -17.18
CA LYS A 311 3.95 -18.49 -16.71
C LYS A 311 4.88 -18.34 -15.51
N TRP A 312 5.27 -17.12 -15.23
CA TRP A 312 5.86 -16.73 -13.95
C TRP A 312 4.76 -16.54 -12.91
N SER A 313 5.02 -16.95 -11.67
CA SER A 313 4.11 -16.72 -10.54
C SER A 313 4.88 -16.30 -9.31
N TYR A 314 4.30 -15.36 -8.57
CA TYR A 314 4.78 -14.98 -7.26
C TYR A 314 4.33 -15.98 -6.21
N TRP A 315 5.25 -16.36 -5.34
CA TRP A 315 5.07 -17.26 -4.22
C TRP A 315 5.56 -16.61 -2.94
N GLY A 316 5.07 -17.12 -1.83
CA GLY A 316 5.58 -16.77 -0.51
C GLY A 316 4.69 -17.32 0.58
N ARG A 317 5.09 -17.09 1.83
CA ARG A 317 4.17 -17.22 2.96
C ARG A 317 3.20 -16.05 2.94
N SER A 318 1.98 -16.28 3.38
CA SER A 318 0.94 -15.26 3.43
C SER A 318 0.43 -15.02 4.83
N TYR A 319 -0.23 -13.88 5.02
CA TYR A 319 -1.24 -13.71 6.08
C TYR A 319 -2.47 -14.60 5.88
#